data_AF-A0A257SJ98-F1
#
_entry.id   AF-A0A257SJ98-F1
#
_cell.length_a   1.000
_cell.length_b   1.000
_cell.length_c   1.000
_cell.angle_alpha   90.00
_cell.angle_beta   90.00
_cell.angle_gamma   90.00
#
_symmetry.space_group_name_H-M   'P 1'
#
loop_
_entity.id
_entity.type
_entity.pdbx_description
1 polymer ?
#
loop_
_entity_poly.entity_id
_entity_poly.type
_entity_poly.pdbx_seq_one_letter_code
_entity_poly.pdbx_strand_id
1 'polypeptide(L)' 'QFLLMAAFARYHTYYKGNSNDAYVDLTYFPGGIFKGFSIRDRMEVANGGFASSPLNPGNKPFVYNRVMLTYAF' A
#
# COMPACT_ATOMS: atom_id res chain seq x y z
N GLN A 1 -0.41 2.05 -21.23
CA GLN A 1 -1.14 0.91 -20.64
C GLN A 1 -1.31 1.14 -19.15
N PHE A 2 -2.42 0.70 -18.56
CA PHE A 2 -2.63 0.77 -17.11
C PHE A 2 -2.65 -0.63 -16.49
N LEU A 3 -2.19 -0.72 -15.25
CA LEU A 3 -2.34 -1.88 -14.38
C LEU A 3 -2.95 -1.39 -13.06
N LEU A 4 -4.08 -1.98 -12.68
CA LEU A 4 -4.73 -1.74 -11.40
C LEU A 4 -4.62 -3.00 -10.55
N MET A 5 -4.21 -2.85 -9.30
CA MET A 5 -4.23 -3.93 -8.31
C MET A 5 -4.90 -3.44 -7.03
N ALA A 6 -5.63 -4.34 -6.38
CA ALA A 6 -6.17 -4.14 -5.05
C ALA A 6 -5.92 -5.39 -4.22
N ALA A 7 -5.71 -5.21 -2.92
CA ALA A 7 -5.53 -6.31 -1.99
C ALA A 7 -6.09 -5.95 -0.62
N PHE A 8 -6.50 -6.98 0.12
CA PHE A 8 -6.93 -6.85 1.50
C PHE A 8 -6.31 -7.99 2.31
N ALA A 9 -5.73 -7.65 3.46
CA ALA A 9 -5.16 -8.59 4.40
C ALA A 9 -5.77 -8.36 5.78
N ARG A 10 -6.05 -9.45 6.50
CA ARG A 10 -6.50 -9.42 7.89
C ARG A 10 -5.64 -10.34 8.73
N TYR A 11 -5.19 -9.84 9.87
CA TYR A 11 -4.32 -10.57 10.79
C TYR A 11 -5.04 -10.80 12.11
N HIS A 12 -4.97 -12.04 12.56
CA HIS A 12 -5.45 -12.45 13.87
C HIS A 12 -4.24 -12.74 14.74
N THR A 13 -4.07 -11.95 15.81
CA THR A 13 -2.91 -12.08 16.70
C THR A 13 -3.35 -12.22 18.15
N TYR A 14 -2.59 -12.98 18.92
CA TYR A 14 -2.87 -13.21 20.34
C TYR A 14 -2.46 -12.03 21.23
N TYR A 15 -1.37 -11.33 20.88
CA TYR A 15 -0.71 -10.38 21.77
C TYR A 15 -0.74 -8.92 21.30
N LYS A 16 -1.16 -8.68 20.05
CA LYS A 16 -1.15 -7.34 19.44
C LYS A 16 -2.51 -6.89 18.95
N GLY A 17 -3.54 -7.70 19.12
CA GLY A 17 -4.89 -7.43 18.62
C GLY A 17 -5.02 -7.74 17.12
N ASN A 18 -6.26 -7.78 16.66
CA ASN A 18 -6.52 -7.98 15.24
C ASN A 18 -6.20 -6.69 14.47
N SER A 19 -5.65 -6.84 13.28
CA SER A 19 -5.36 -5.74 12.35
C SER A 19 -5.76 -6.10 10.93
N ASN A 20 -5.82 -5.08 10.06
CA ASN A 20 -6.04 -5.26 8.64
C ASN A 20 -5.35 -4.16 7.84
N ASP A 21 -5.02 -4.50 6.60
CA ASP A 21 -4.43 -3.59 5.63
C ASP A 21 -5.22 -3.70 4.31
N ALA A 22 -5.60 -2.56 3.75
CA ALA A 22 -6.19 -2.45 2.43
C ALA A 22 -5.24 -1.69 1.51
N TYR A 23 -5.00 -2.24 0.31
CA TYR A 23 -4.08 -1.69 -0.68
C TYR A 23 -4.81 -1.42 -1.99
N VAL A 24 -4.48 -0.28 -2.61
CA VAL A 24 -4.77 0.03 -4.01
C VAL A 24 -3.50 0.51 -4.68
N ASP A 25 -3.33 0.10 -5.93
CA ASP A 25 -2.14 0.34 -6.72
C ASP A 25 -2.52 0.60 -8.17
N LEU A 26 -2.16 1.78 -8.68
CA LEU A 26 -2.33 2.14 -10.07
C LEU A 26 -0.96 2.39 -10.69
N THR A 27 -0.63 1.61 -11.72
CA THR A 27 0.58 1.79 -12.50
C THR A 27 0.24 2.19 -13.93
N TYR A 28 0.93 3.21 -14.43
CA TYR A 28 0.88 3.67 -15.80
C TYR A 28 2.21 3.39 -16.52
N PHE A 29 2.10 2.79 -17.70
CA PHE A 29 3.21 2.49 -18.61
C PHE A 29 3.02 3.29 -19.90
N PRO A 30 3.67 4.46 -20.04
CA PRO A 30 3.70 5.19 -21.30
C PRO A 30 4.50 4.41 -22.35
N GLY A 31 3.94 4.28 -23.54
CA GLY A 31 4.60 3.64 -24.69
C GLY A 31 5.50 4.62 -25.47
N GLY A 32 5.88 4.23 -26.69
CA GLY A 32 6.62 5.09 -27.62
C GLY A 32 8.03 5.43 -27.11
N ILE A 33 8.40 6.71 -27.16
CA ILE A 33 9.72 7.19 -26.72
C ILE A 33 9.99 6.95 -25.22
N PHE A 34 8.94 6.72 -24.43
CA PHE A 34 9.03 6.44 -22.99
C PHE A 34 8.93 4.94 -22.68
N LYS A 35 9.07 4.07 -23.69
CA LYS A 35 9.10 2.62 -23.45
C LYS A 35 10.17 2.30 -22.39
N GLY A 36 9.78 1.50 -21.39
CA GLY A 36 10.61 1.18 -20.23
C GLY A 36 10.33 2.07 -19.00
N PHE A 37 9.65 3.20 -19.16
CA PHE A 37 9.21 4.05 -18.04
C PHE A 37 7.89 3.53 -17.42
N SER A 38 7.76 3.66 -16.11
CA SER A 38 6.52 3.44 -15.38
C SER A 38 6.35 4.42 -14.23
N ILE A 39 5.11 4.89 -14.03
CA ILE A 39 4.69 5.66 -12.86
C ILE A 39 3.72 4.80 -12.08
N ARG A 40 3.94 4.68 -10.77
CA ARG A 40 3.08 3.89 -9.90
C ARG A 40 2.71 4.67 -8.67
N ASP A 41 1.43 4.71 -8.37
CA ASP A 41 0.90 5.21 -7.11
C ASP A 41 0.29 4.06 -6.31
N ARG A 42 0.75 3.90 -5.07
CA ARG A 42 0.25 2.88 -4.15
C ARG A 42 -0.20 3.54 -2.86
N MET A 43 -1.46 3.31 -2.52
CA MET A 43 -2.06 3.72 -1.26
C MET A 43 -2.40 2.51 -0.39
N GLU A 44 -2.15 2.64 0.90
CA GLU A 44 -2.44 1.67 1.92
C GLU A 44 -3.19 2.34 3.08
N VAL A 45 -4.18 1.64 3.61
CA VAL A 45 -4.83 1.99 4.87
C VAL A 45 -4.68 0.80 5.82
N ALA A 46 -3.92 1.01 6.89
CA ALA A 46 -3.66 0.02 7.93
C ALA A 46 -4.43 0.39 9.20
N ASN A 47 -5.14 -0.59 9.77
CA ASN A 47 -5.98 -0.42 10.95
C ASN A 47 -5.77 -1.53 11.99
N GLY A 48 -6.01 -1.19 13.25
CA GLY A 48 -6.09 -2.15 14.35
C GLY A 48 -4.89 -2.09 15.30
N GLY A 49 -4.80 -3.10 16.16
CA GLY A 49 -3.90 -3.10 17.32
C GLY A 49 -4.65 -3.03 18.65
N PHE A 50 -4.07 -3.55 19.72
CA PHE A 50 -4.56 -3.27 21.08
C PHE A 50 -4.21 -1.83 21.48
N ALA A 51 -5.11 -1.16 22.20
CA ALA A 51 -4.84 0.17 22.77
C ALA A 51 -3.59 0.18 23.67
N SER A 52 -3.34 -0.92 24.38
CA SER A 52 -2.16 -1.12 25.24
C SER A 52 -0.89 -1.55 24.48
N SER A 53 -1.00 -1.93 23.21
CA SER A 53 0.12 -2.35 22.38
C SER A 53 -0.11 -1.95 20.92
N PRO A 54 0.12 -0.66 20.60
CA PRO A 54 -0.15 -0.12 19.27
C PRO A 54 0.61 -0.84 18.16
N LEU A 55 -0.08 -1.13 17.06
CA LEU A 55 0.54 -1.60 15.81
C LEU A 55 0.87 -0.45 14.85
N ASN A 56 0.16 0.67 15.00
CA ASN A 56 0.36 1.89 14.23
C ASN A 56 0.79 3.05 15.14
N PRO A 57 1.39 4.13 14.60
CA PRO A 57 1.73 5.31 15.37
C PRO A 57 0.54 5.83 16.21
N GLY A 58 0.67 5.79 17.53
CA GLY A 58 -0.38 6.22 18.45
C GLY A 58 -1.64 5.34 18.48
N ASN A 59 -1.57 4.10 18.02
CA ASN A 59 -2.71 3.17 17.85
C ASN A 59 -3.83 3.69 16.95
N LYS A 60 -3.50 4.56 15.98
CA LYS A 60 -4.48 5.17 15.07
C LYS A 60 -4.47 4.47 13.72
N PRO A 61 -5.54 4.60 12.92
CA PRO A 61 -5.47 4.33 11.49
C PRO A 61 -4.25 5.02 10.88
N PHE A 62 -3.46 4.26 10.12
CA PHE A 62 -2.31 4.79 9.40
C PHE A 62 -2.58 4.71 7.91
N VAL A 63 -2.44 5.85 7.23
CA VAL A 63 -2.56 5.94 5.78
C VAL A 63 -1.17 6.16 5.22
N TYR A 64 -0.78 5.32 4.27
CA TYR A 64 0.53 5.39 3.65
C TYR A 64 0.40 5.47 2.13
N ASN A 65 1.07 6.45 1.54
CA ASN A 65 1.10 6.65 0.10
C ASN A 65 2.54 6.67 -0.41
N ARG A 66 2.77 6.01 -1.55
CA ARG A 66 4.07 5.93 -2.22
C ARG A 66 3.91 6.12 -3.71
N VAL A 67 4.60 7.12 -4.23
CA VAL A 67 4.78 7.31 -5.68
C VAL A 67 6.15 6.78 -6.09
N MET A 68 6.16 5.92 -7.10
CA MET A 68 7.36 5.28 -7.63
C MET A 68 7.50 5.63 -9.11
N LEU A 69 8.71 6.06 -9.49
CA LEU A 69 9.12 6.27 -10.87
C LEU A 69 10.21 5.25 -11.16
N THR A 70 10.07 4.51 -12.26
CA THR A 70 11.03 3.46 -12.63
C THR A 70 11.28 3.50 -14.12
N TYR A 71 12.54 3.33 -14.52
CA TYR A 71 12.94 3.20 -15.92
C TYR A 71 13.81 1.95 -16.09
N ALA A 72 13.46 1.11 -17.05
CA ALA A 72 14.27 -0.03 -17.47
C ALA A 72 15.12 0.36 -18.69
N PHE A 73 16.44 0.38 -18.51
CA PHE A 73 17.45 0.67 -19.54
C PHE A 73 17.70 -0.54 -20.45
#